data_AF-A0A897MUL3-F1
#
_entry.id   AF-A0A897MUL3-F1
#
_cell.length_a   1.000
_cell.length_b   1.000
_cell.length_c   1.000
_cell.angle_alpha   90.00
_cell.angle_beta   90.00
_cell.angle_gamma   90.00
#
_symmetry.space_group_name_H-M   'P 1'
#
loop_
_entity.id
_entity.type
_entity.pdbx_description
1 polymer ?
#
loop_
_entity_poly.entity_id
_entity_poly.type
_entity_poly.pdbx_seq_one_letter_code
_entity_poly.pdbx_strand_id
1 'polypeptide(L)'
;MKLGFFESLTMVGALAVAIPMVYAGTNIYLAGNTIGLFFVALGVVMVLAERFITTPFDIPSIVAKKTVGRFMRDPEETEPDAADGK
;
A
#
# COMPACT_ATOMS: atom_id res chain seq x y z
N MET A 1 -17.85 13.28 0.00
CA MET A 1 -17.62 12.62 -1.31
C MET A 1 -16.82 13.54 -2.23
N LYS A 2 -15.49 13.52 -2.14
CA LYS A 2 -14.57 14.19 -3.08
C LYS A 2 -13.29 13.35 -3.34
N LEU A 3 -13.22 12.13 -2.81
CA LEU A 3 -12.03 11.28 -2.87
C LEU A 3 -11.91 10.53 -4.22
N GLY A 4 -13.03 10.20 -4.87
CA GLY A 4 -13.04 9.34 -6.06
C GLY A 4 -12.42 9.94 -7.33
N PHE A 5 -12.40 11.27 -7.51
CA PHE A 5 -11.76 11.88 -8.69
C PHE A 5 -10.23 11.85 -8.60
N PHE A 6 -9.67 12.18 -7.44
CA PHE A 6 -8.22 12.11 -7.23
C PHE A 6 -7.70 10.68 -7.32
N GLU A 7 -8.45 9.72 -6.79
CA GLU A 7 -8.15 8.28 -6.90
C GLU A 7 -8.23 7.76 -8.34
N SER A 8 -9.15 8.31 -9.15
CA SER A 8 -9.19 8.00 -10.58
C SER A 8 -8.02 8.62 -11.34
N LEU A 9 -7.59 9.82 -10.95
CA LEU A 9 -6.52 10.55 -11.61
C LEU A 9 -5.14 9.93 -11.36
N THR A 10 -4.89 9.40 -10.17
CA THR A 10 -3.64 8.67 -9.88
C THR A 10 -3.53 7.40 -10.72
N MET A 11 -4.64 6.65 -10.86
CA MET A 11 -4.67 5.42 -11.63
C MET A 11 -4.50 5.66 -13.13
N VAL A 12 -5.15 6.70 -13.66
CA VAL A 12 -4.94 7.15 -15.05
C VAL A 12 -3.48 7.57 -15.26
N GLY A 13 -2.87 8.25 -14.29
CA GLY A 13 -1.45 8.63 -14.33
C GLY A 13 -0.50 7.42 -14.34
N ALA A 14 -0.74 6.43 -13.49
CA ALA A 14 0.07 5.21 -13.46
C ALA A 14 -0.06 4.41 -14.76
N LEU A 15 -1.28 4.28 -15.29
CA LEU A 15 -1.53 3.61 -16.57
C LEU A 15 -0.86 4.33 -17.75
N ALA A 16 -0.87 5.66 -17.75
CA ALA A 16 -0.20 6.46 -18.77
C ALA A 16 1.31 6.18 -18.85
N VAL A 17 1.95 5.77 -17.75
CA VAL A 17 3.36 5.36 -17.72
C VAL A 17 3.52 3.86 -17.95
N ALA A 18 2.68 3.03 -17.34
CA ALA A 18 2.80 1.58 -17.40
C ALA A 18 2.53 1.02 -18.81
N ILE A 19 1.54 1.56 -19.53
CA ILE A 19 1.18 1.09 -20.88
C ILE A 19 2.36 1.21 -21.85
N PRO A 20 3.00 2.38 -22.06
CA PRO A 20 4.14 2.48 -22.97
C PRO A 20 5.33 1.65 -22.49
N MET A 21 5.52 1.49 -21.17
CA MET A 21 6.61 0.69 -20.61
C MET A 21 6.43 -0.81 -20.92
N VAL A 22 5.21 -1.34 -20.74
CA VAL A 22 4.88 -2.74 -21.08
C VAL A 22 4.98 -2.95 -22.59
N TYR A 23 4.51 -1.99 -23.40
CA TYR A 23 4.64 -2.06 -24.85
C TYR A 23 6.10 -2.14 -25.30
N ALA A 24 6.95 -1.25 -24.78
CA ALA A 24 8.38 -1.24 -25.07
C ALA A 24 9.08 -2.54 -24.61
N GLY A 25 8.80 -2.99 -23.38
CA GLY A 25 9.35 -4.24 -22.85
C GLY A 25 8.94 -5.46 -23.67
N THR A 26 7.69 -5.52 -24.12
CA THR A 26 7.19 -6.61 -24.97
C THR A 26 7.94 -6.64 -26.31
N ASN A 27 8.14 -5.49 -26.96
CA ASN A 27 8.90 -5.43 -28.21
C ASN A 27 10.37 -5.85 -28.02
N ILE A 28 11.01 -5.45 -26.92
CA ILE A 28 12.39 -5.88 -26.61
C ILE A 28 12.46 -7.40 -26.40
N TYR A 29 11.46 -7.97 -25.72
CA TYR A 29 11.37 -9.42 -25.52
C TYR A 29 11.18 -10.16 -26.83
N LEU A 30 10.26 -9.68 -27.69
CA LEU A 30 10.02 -10.27 -29.02
C LEU A 30 11.22 -10.11 -29.96
N ALA A 31 12.07 -9.11 -29.74
CA ALA A 31 13.35 -8.96 -30.45
C ALA A 31 14.43 -9.96 -29.97
N GLY A 32 14.11 -10.86 -29.04
CA GLY A 32 15.00 -11.91 -28.55
C GLY A 32 15.80 -11.53 -27.29
N ASN A 33 15.55 -10.36 -26.69
CA ASN A 33 16.25 -9.93 -25.48
C ASN A 33 15.35 -10.10 -24.24
N THR A 34 15.76 -11.02 -23.36
CA THR A 34 15.02 -11.36 -22.13
C THR A 34 14.89 -10.20 -21.15
N ILE A 35 15.69 -9.13 -21.26
CA ILE A 35 15.53 -7.90 -20.47
C ILE A 35 14.14 -7.27 -20.65
N GLY A 36 13.50 -7.49 -21.81
CA GLY A 36 12.15 -6.99 -22.07
C GLY A 36 11.11 -7.50 -21.07
N LEU A 37 11.28 -8.73 -20.59
CA LEU A 37 10.43 -9.36 -19.58
C LEU A 37 10.51 -8.61 -18.23
N PHE A 38 11.69 -8.08 -17.87
CA PHE A 38 11.87 -7.24 -16.70
C PHE A 38 11.09 -5.93 -16.80
N PHE A 39 11.11 -5.26 -17.97
CA PHE A 39 10.35 -4.03 -18.18
C PHE A 39 8.83 -4.27 -18.13
N VAL A 40 8.36 -5.38 -18.69
CA VAL A 40 6.95 -5.79 -18.58
C VAL A 40 6.58 -6.03 -17.12
N ALA A 41 7.39 -6.81 -16.39
CA ALA A 41 7.16 -7.07 -14.98
C ALA A 41 7.14 -5.78 -14.15
N LEU A 42 8.07 -4.85 -14.42
CA LEU A 42 8.13 -3.57 -13.72
C LEU A 42 6.85 -2.74 -13.95
N GLY A 43 6.36 -2.67 -15.19
CA GLY A 43 5.11 -1.97 -15.52
C GLY A 43 3.90 -2.58 -14.81
N VAL A 44 3.81 -3.92 -14.75
CA VAL A 44 2.75 -4.63 -14.00
C VAL A 44 2.85 -4.34 -12.50
N VAL A 45 4.05 -4.41 -11.92
CA VAL A 45 4.28 -4.09 -10.50
C VAL A 45 3.90 -2.64 -10.19
N MET A 46 4.17 -1.70 -11.11
CA MET A 46 3.83 -0.29 -10.92
C MET A 46 2.31 -0.08 -10.76
N VAL A 47 1.51 -0.79 -11.56
CA VAL A 47 0.03 -0.75 -11.48
C VAL A 47 -0.48 -1.53 -10.25
N LEU A 48 0.12 -2.68 -9.94
CA LEU A 48 -0.27 -3.48 -8.78
C LEU A 48 0.09 -2.81 -7.45
N ALA A 49 1.21 -2.10 -7.39
CA ALA A 49 1.61 -1.33 -6.23
C ALA A 49 0.55 -0.27 -5.91
N GLU A 50 0.00 0.41 -6.91
CA GLU A 50 -1.10 1.35 -6.68
C GLU A 50 -2.35 0.65 -6.11
N ARG A 51 -2.64 -0.56 -6.59
CA ARG A 51 -3.83 -1.32 -6.17
C ARG A 51 -3.69 -2.02 -4.81
N PHE A 52 -2.48 -2.39 -4.38
CA PHE A 52 -2.22 -3.15 -3.15
C PHE A 52 -1.55 -2.34 -2.03
N ILE A 53 -0.69 -1.37 -2.36
CA ILE A 53 0.02 -0.52 -1.39
C ILE A 53 -0.73 0.79 -1.19
N THR A 54 -1.41 1.28 -2.22
CA THR A 54 -2.12 2.57 -2.20
C THR A 54 -3.62 2.42 -1.94
N THR A 55 -4.09 1.26 -1.47
CA THR A 55 -5.40 1.16 -0.78
C THR A 55 -5.27 1.88 0.56
N PRO A 56 -5.56 3.19 0.65
CA PRO A 56 -5.22 4.00 1.80
C PRO A 56 -6.29 3.88 2.89
N PHE A 57 -7.25 2.97 2.75
CA PHE A 57 -8.32 2.79 3.73
C PHE A 57 -7.99 1.74 4.80
N ASP A 58 -7.20 0.72 4.44
CA ASP A 58 -6.94 -0.39 5.37
C ASP A 58 -5.67 -0.19 6.20
N ILE A 59 -4.63 0.46 5.67
CA ILE A 59 -3.37 0.64 6.42
C ILE A 59 -3.45 1.81 7.43
N PRO A 60 -3.95 3.01 7.09
CA PRO A 60 -4.00 4.12 8.02
C PRO A 60 -4.93 3.86 9.21
N SER A 61 -6.04 3.15 9.00
CA SER A 61 -7.00 2.82 10.06
C SER A 61 -6.42 1.81 11.06
N ILE A 62 -5.69 0.80 10.59
CA ILE A 62 -5.02 -0.20 11.44
C ILE A 62 -3.85 0.42 12.21
N VAL A 63 -3.03 1.25 11.56
CA VAL A 63 -1.91 1.94 12.21
C VAL A 63 -2.42 3.00 13.20
N ALA A 64 -3.43 3.78 12.84
CA ALA A 64 -4.05 4.77 13.74
C ALA A 64 -4.62 4.11 15.01
N LYS A 65 -5.32 2.98 14.88
CA LYS A 65 -5.81 2.22 16.05
C LYS A 65 -4.68 1.66 16.91
N LYS A 66 -3.59 1.20 16.30
CA LYS A 66 -2.46 0.60 17.03
C LYS A 66 -1.62 1.66 17.75
N THR A 67 -1.51 2.86 17.19
CA THR A 67 -0.81 3.98 17.82
C THR A 67 -1.68 4.61 18.91
N VAL A 68 -2.95 4.95 18.63
CA VAL A 68 -3.89 5.50 19.63
C VAL A 68 -4.13 4.49 20.76
N GLY A 69 -4.38 3.22 20.45
CA GLY A 69 -4.61 2.18 21.45
C GLY A 69 -3.39 1.83 22.30
N ARG A 70 -2.17 2.18 21.86
CA ARG A 70 -0.94 2.02 22.65
C ARG A 70 -0.55 3.28 23.43
N PHE A 71 -0.97 4.46 22.98
CA PHE A 71 -0.83 5.71 23.76
C PHE A 71 -1.92 5.89 24.82
N MET A 72 -3.09 5.27 24.67
CA MET A 72 -4.16 5.27 25.70
C MET A 72 -4.06 4.12 26.72
N ARG A 73 -3.31 3.05 26.41
CA ARG A 73 -2.93 2.00 27.38
C ARG A 73 -1.60 2.34 28.03
N ASP A 74 -1.61 3.36 28.88
CA ASP A 74 -0.71 3.52 30.03
C ASP A 74 -1.15 4.81 30.74
N PRO A 75 -1.90 4.70 31.85
CA PRO A 75 -1.23 5.00 33.12
C PRO A 75 -1.62 4.14 34.35
N GLU A 76 -2.56 3.17 34.30
CA GLU A 76 -3.11 2.58 35.54
C GLU A 76 -3.37 1.07 35.54
N GLU A 77 -2.43 0.24 35.07
CA GLU A 77 -2.48 -1.20 35.40
C GLU A 77 -1.11 -1.72 35.84
N THR A 78 -0.62 -1.26 36.99
CA THR A 78 0.41 -1.98 37.78
C THR A 78 0.19 -1.72 39.28
N GLU A 79 -0.59 -2.65 39.88
CA GLU A 79 -0.67 -3.06 41.31
C GLU A 79 -1.19 -2.06 42.37
N PRO A 80 -1.86 -2.48 43.49
CA PRO A 80 -2.01 -3.85 44.04
C PRO A 80 -3.45 -4.23 44.49
N ASP A 81 -3.94 -5.41 44.11
CA ASP A 81 -5.03 -6.09 44.84
C ASP A 81 -4.41 -7.21 45.68
N ALA A 82 -4.16 -6.90 46.96
CA ALA A 82 -3.90 -7.88 47.99
C ALA A 82 -4.59 -7.42 49.29
N ALA A 83 -5.89 -7.69 49.33
CA ALA A 83 -6.63 -8.25 50.46
C ALA A 83 -6.60 -7.50 51.82
N ASP A 84 -7.71 -6.81 52.04
CA ASP A 84 -8.56 -6.87 53.24
C ASP A 84 -8.31 -8.03 54.24
N GLY A 85 -8.30 -7.68 55.53
CA GLY A 85 -8.95 -8.46 56.59
C GLY A 85 -8.13 -9.48 57.40
N LYS A 86 -7.46 -9.02 58.47
CA LYS A 86 -7.50 -9.62 59.83
C LYS A 86 -7.11 -8.61 60.90
#